data_AF-A0A7S9KUR1-F1
#
_entry.id   AF-A0A7S9KUR1-F1
#
_cell.length_a   1.000
_cell.length_b   1.000
_cell.length_c   1.000
_cell.angle_alpha   90.00
_cell.angle_beta   90.00
_cell.angle_gamma   90.00
#
_symmetry.space_group_name_H-M   'P 1'
#
loop_
_entity.id
_entity.type
_entity.pdbx_description
1 polymer ?
#
loop_
_entity_poly.entity_id
_entity_poly.type
_entity_poly.pdbx_seq_one_letter_code
_entity_poly.pdbx_strand_id
1 'polypeptide(L)'
;MNSAVTRATRRSFSLLAAARSAVRAIEAHPFQRRSVSGTSAKADWLGEGKRVGKQAALFVPGITVLLGWPYMAKTVFDGHV
;
A
#
# COMPACT_ATOMS: atom_id res chain seq x y z
N MET A 1 27.98 -13.97 -1.42
CA MET A 1 26.71 -14.74 -1.52
C MET A 1 25.87 -14.53 -0.25
N ASN A 2 24.78 -13.77 -0.40
CA ASN A 2 23.45 -13.91 0.25
C ASN A 2 23.26 -13.87 1.79
N SER A 3 23.67 -12.79 2.48
CA SER A 3 23.27 -12.57 3.89
C SER A 3 21.90 -11.86 4.07
N ALA A 4 21.37 -11.23 3.02
CA ALA A 4 20.10 -10.48 3.09
C ALA A 4 18.85 -11.38 2.94
N VAL A 5 18.99 -12.51 2.25
CA VAL A 5 17.89 -13.44 1.97
C VAL A 5 17.42 -14.16 3.25
N THR A 6 18.33 -14.41 4.20
CA THR A 6 18.05 -15.16 5.43
C THR A 6 17.23 -14.38 6.47
N ARG A 7 17.05 -13.06 6.32
CA ARG A 7 16.21 -12.24 7.22
C ARG A 7 14.73 -12.24 6.83
N ALA A 8 14.41 -12.46 5.55
CA ALA A 8 13.02 -12.52 5.09
C ALA A 8 12.32 -13.84 5.49
N THR A 9 13.08 -14.94 5.57
CA THR A 9 12.54 -16.29 5.85
C THR A 9 12.18 -16.53 7.32
N ARG A 10 12.67 -15.71 8.27
CA ARG A 10 12.49 -15.94 9.72
C ARG A 10 11.45 -15.06 10.40
N ARG A 11 10.54 -14.43 9.65
CA ARG A 11 9.37 -13.78 10.24
C ARG A 11 8.21 -14.77 10.27
N SER A 12 8.17 -15.60 11.31
CA SER A 12 7.00 -16.42 11.63
C SER A 12 5.83 -15.47 11.95
N PHE A 13 5.00 -15.18 10.95
CA PHE A 13 3.88 -14.25 11.09
C PHE A 13 2.78 -14.96 11.89
N SER A 14 2.84 -14.82 13.22
CA SER A 14 1.82 -15.38 14.10
C SER A 14 0.60 -14.46 14.11
N LEU A 15 -0.50 -14.93 13.51
CA LEU A 15 -1.80 -14.24 13.52
C LEU A 15 -2.30 -14.01 14.95
N LEU A 16 -2.03 -14.95 15.86
CA LEU A 16 -2.42 -14.83 17.26
C LEU A 16 -1.61 -13.73 17.99
N ALA A 17 -0.32 -13.61 17.66
CA ALA A 17 0.53 -12.54 18.19
C ALA A 17 0.13 -11.17 17.62
N ALA A 18 -0.21 -11.11 16.33
CA ALA A 18 -0.74 -9.90 15.69
C ALA A 18 -2.07 -9.48 16.33
N ALA A 19 -3.01 -10.40 16.51
CA ALA A 19 -4.30 -10.15 17.16
C ALA A 19 -4.12 -9.69 18.62
N ARG A 20 -3.23 -10.34 19.39
CA ARG A 20 -2.93 -9.92 20.77
C ARG A 20 -2.28 -8.54 20.82
N SER A 21 -1.41 -8.22 19.87
CA SER A 21 -0.82 -6.87 19.76
C SER A 21 -1.85 -5.81 19.37
N ALA A 22 -2.82 -6.15 18.51
CA ALA A 22 -3.90 -5.25 18.12
C ALA A 22 -4.86 -4.96 19.29
N VAL A 23 -5.23 -5.96 20.08
CA VAL A 23 -6.05 -5.76 21.31
C VAL A 23 -5.30 -4.91 22.32
N ARG A 24 -4.00 -5.19 22.54
CA ARG A 24 -3.15 -4.38 23.42
C ARG A 24 -2.93 -2.95 22.91
N ALA A 25 -3.09 -2.69 21.62
CA ALA A 25 -3.05 -1.36 21.00
C ALA A 25 -4.35 -0.56 21.16
N ILE A 26 -5.44 -1.19 21.62
CA ILE A 26 -6.74 -0.54 21.87
C ILE A 26 -6.91 -0.17 23.36
N GLU A 27 -6.15 -0.78 24.27
CA GLU A 27 -6.10 -0.34 25.67
C GLU A 27 -5.66 1.14 25.73
N ALA A 28 -6.10 1.95 26.69
CA ALA A 28 -5.62 3.31 26.82
C ALA A 28 -4.19 3.29 27.40
N HIS A 29 -3.17 3.01 26.59
CA HIS A 29 -1.79 3.12 27.04
C HIS A 29 -1.47 4.62 27.07
N PRO A 30 -0.99 5.16 28.21
CA PRO A 30 -0.57 6.56 28.29
C PRO A 30 0.60 6.75 27.35
N PHE A 31 0.28 7.24 26.15
CA PHE A 31 1.18 7.65 25.08
C PHE A 31 2.12 6.52 24.65
N GLN A 32 1.80 5.87 23.53
CA GLN A 32 2.84 5.31 22.68
C GLN A 32 3.74 6.47 22.19
N ARG A 33 4.65 6.92 23.05
CA ARG A 33 5.82 7.66 22.60
C ARG A 33 6.52 6.69 21.67
N ARG A 34 6.49 6.97 20.36
CA ARG A 34 7.47 6.37 19.45
C ARG A 34 8.81 6.50 20.16
N SER A 35 9.52 5.38 20.32
CA SER A 35 10.83 5.40 20.94
C SER A 35 11.66 6.48 20.26
N VAL A 36 12.20 7.43 21.02
CA VAL A 36 13.07 8.50 20.47
C VAL A 36 14.29 7.90 19.77
N SER A 37 14.66 6.65 20.13
CA SER A 37 15.69 5.82 19.51
C SER A 37 15.27 5.14 18.19
N GLY A 38 14.07 5.38 17.69
CA GLY A 38 13.61 4.85 16.41
C GLY A 38 14.33 5.56 15.28
N THR A 39 15.45 4.99 14.81
CA THR A 39 16.08 5.42 13.55
C THR A 39 15.00 5.52 12.48
N SER A 40 14.89 6.69 11.85
CA SER A 40 14.04 6.89 10.68
C SER A 40 14.35 5.78 9.68
N ALA A 41 13.35 4.99 9.32
CA ALA A 41 13.51 3.94 8.33
C ALA A 41 14.06 4.59 7.06
N LYS A 42 15.10 3.98 6.46
CA LYS A 42 15.64 4.47 5.19
C LYS A 42 14.49 4.60 4.20
N ALA A 43 14.44 5.74 3.49
CA ALA A 43 13.41 5.98 2.50
C ALA A 43 13.50 4.91 1.40
N ASP A 44 12.47 4.05 1.34
CA ASP A 44 12.33 3.04 0.29
C ASP A 44 11.47 3.61 -0.84
N TRP A 45 12.10 4.46 -1.66
CA TRP A 45 11.46 5.08 -2.81
C TRP A 45 11.00 4.05 -3.85
N LEU A 46 11.71 2.92 -3.95
CA LEU A 46 11.39 1.87 -4.90
C LEU A 46 10.16 1.08 -4.47
N GLY A 47 10.09 0.70 -3.19
CA GLY A 47 8.92 0.05 -2.60
C GLY A 47 7.68 0.93 -2.68
N GLU A 48 7.83 2.23 -2.38
CA GLU A 48 6.73 3.20 -2.43
C GLU A 48 6.26 3.43 -3.87
N GLY A 49 7.18 3.59 -4.83
CA GLY A 49 6.85 3.69 -6.25
C GLY A 49 6.10 2.46 -6.76
N LYS A 50 6.51 1.24 -6.37
CA LYS A 50 5.81 0.01 -6.72
C LYS A 50 4.40 -0.05 -6.10
N ARG A 51 4.23 0.43 -4.87
CA ARG A 51 2.93 0.49 -4.19
C ARG A 51 1.98 1.46 -4.91
N VAL A 52 2.44 2.67 -5.19
CA VAL A 52 1.68 3.68 -5.93
C VAL A 52 1.37 3.19 -7.35
N GLY A 53 2.33 2.58 -8.04
CA GLY A 53 2.12 2.01 -9.38
C GLY A 53 1.03 0.93 -9.39
N LYS A 54 1.00 0.05 -8.39
CA LYS A 54 -0.09 -0.95 -8.24
C LYS A 54 -1.45 -0.30 -7.99
N GLN A 55 -1.50 0.75 -7.17
CA GLN A 55 -2.74 1.48 -6.92
C GLN A 55 -3.22 2.20 -8.19
N ALA A 56 -2.32 2.87 -8.90
CA ALA A 56 -2.63 3.52 -10.16
C ALA A 56 -3.15 2.51 -11.20
N ALA A 57 -2.50 1.36 -11.35
CA ALA A 57 -2.95 0.32 -12.27
C ALA A 57 -4.36 -0.21 -11.98
N LEU A 58 -4.79 -0.18 -10.72
CA LEU A 58 -6.14 -0.60 -10.31
C LEU A 58 -7.18 0.51 -10.49
N PHE A 59 -6.85 1.73 -10.07
CA PHE A 59 -7.82 2.83 -10.01
C PHE A 59 -7.92 3.63 -11.29
N VAL A 60 -6.82 3.82 -12.03
CA VAL A 60 -6.82 4.63 -13.26
C VAL A 60 -7.80 4.08 -14.29
N PRO A 61 -7.83 2.78 -14.63
CA PRO A 61 -8.80 2.28 -15.60
C PRO A 61 -10.26 2.50 -15.17
N GLY A 62 -10.57 2.23 -13.90
CA GLY A 62 -11.93 2.43 -13.37
C GLY A 62 -12.36 3.89 -13.40
N ILE A 63 -11.48 4.81 -13.00
CA ILE A 63 -11.73 6.25 -13.04
C ILE A 63 -11.85 6.74 -14.49
N THR A 64 -10.99 6.26 -15.39
CA THR A 64 -11.04 6.63 -16.82
C THR A 64 -12.36 6.21 -17.46
N VAL A 65 -12.88 5.03 -17.15
CA VAL A 65 -14.21 4.63 -17.64
C VAL A 65 -15.30 5.48 -16.98
N LEU A 66 -15.28 5.63 -15.66
CA LEU A 66 -16.32 6.35 -14.92
C LEU A 66 -16.45 7.82 -15.33
N LEU A 67 -15.33 8.51 -15.57
CA LEU A 67 -15.35 9.92 -15.96
C LEU A 67 -15.25 10.12 -17.47
N GLY A 68 -14.60 9.20 -18.18
CA GLY A 68 -14.33 9.32 -19.62
C GLY A 68 -15.40 8.74 -20.52
N TRP A 69 -16.38 7.99 -20.00
CA TRP A 69 -17.44 7.40 -20.82
C TRP A 69 -18.23 8.41 -21.67
N PRO A 70 -18.52 9.66 -21.26
CA PRO A 70 -19.28 10.59 -22.12
C PRO A 70 -18.45 11.04 -23.31
N TYR A 71 -17.14 11.23 -23.12
CA TYR A 71 -16.21 11.57 -24.19
C TYR A 71 -16.03 10.38 -25.15
N MET A 72 -15.82 9.17 -24.62
CA MET A 72 -15.75 7.95 -25.42
C MET A 72 -17.03 7.72 -26.22
N ALA A 73 -18.21 7.90 -25.59
CA ALA A 73 -19.50 7.81 -26.24
C ALA A 73 -19.64 8.85 -27.35
N LYS A 74 -19.25 10.10 -27.09
CA LYS A 74 -19.18 11.11 -28.16
C LYS A 74 -18.29 10.60 -29.29
N THR A 75 -17.03 10.28 -29.06
CA THR A 75 -16.12 9.88 -30.15
C THR A 75 -16.58 8.65 -30.93
N VAL A 76 -17.30 7.71 -30.31
CA VAL A 76 -17.79 6.48 -30.96
C VAL A 76 -19.11 6.73 -31.72
N PHE A 77 -20.00 7.58 -31.21
CA PHE A 77 -21.33 7.84 -31.79
C PHE A 77 -21.43 9.14 -32.59
N ASP A 78 -20.43 10.01 -32.55
CA ASP A 78 -20.35 11.29 -33.29
C ASP A 78 -20.03 11.10 -34.78
N GLY A 79 -20.26 9.89 -35.30
CA GLY A 79 -20.39 9.63 -36.73
C GLY A 79 -19.21 10.03 -37.60
N HIS A 80 -18.00 10.22 -37.04
CA HIS A 80 -16.78 10.43 -37.83
C HIS A 80 -16.33 9.11 -38.45
N VAL A 81 -17.13 8.65 -39.41
CA VAL A 81 -16.75 7.83 -40.57
C VAL A 81 -17.05 8.68 -41.79
#